data_AF-A0A246IV83-F1
#
_entry.id   AF-A0A246IV83-F1
#
_cell.length_a   1.000
_cell.length_b   1.000
_cell.length_c   1.000
_cell.angle_alpha   90.00
_cell.angle_beta   90.00
_cell.angle_gamma   90.00
#
_symmetry.space_group_name_H-M   'P 1'
#
loop_
_entity.id
_entity.type
_entity.pdbx_description
1 polymer ?
#
loop_
_entity_poly.entity_id
_entity_poly.type
_entity_poly.pdbx_seq_one_letter_code
_entity_poly.pdbx_strand_id
1 'polypeptide(L)'
;MIDDQQATTRLVRVMAGLSLAAASVLAAVLLQGCASARGRDDPAHPYGDGWRTGWVMEVRTGGEFTEPVSADCRAADPDAARHRYALMRYSRARHWRHVIVAIDDAEDVAVGARYWFRPSSCDGLAAPQRQE
;
A
#
# COMPACT_ATOMS: atom_id res chain seq x y z
N MET A 1 9.36 68.07 -15.92
CA MET A 1 8.11 67.31 -15.74
C MET A 1 8.16 66.02 -16.56
N ILE A 2 9.18 65.18 -16.32
CA ILE A 2 9.41 63.86 -16.95
C ILE A 2 10.23 63.08 -15.92
N ASP A 3 9.61 62.63 -14.83
CA ASP A 3 10.33 61.85 -13.79
C ASP A 3 9.38 60.87 -13.09
N ASP A 4 8.10 61.23 -12.98
CA ASP A 4 7.10 60.45 -12.23
C ASP A 4 6.62 59.16 -12.94
N GLN A 5 6.81 59.05 -14.27
CA GLN A 5 6.31 57.93 -15.07
C GLN A 5 7.22 56.68 -15.06
N GLN A 6 8.48 56.80 -14.64
CA GLN A 6 9.43 55.67 -14.62
C GLN A 6 9.43 54.89 -13.30
N ALA A 7 9.05 55.55 -12.19
CA ALA A 7 8.99 54.92 -10.86
C ALA A 7 7.83 53.91 -10.76
N THR A 8 6.69 54.25 -11.33
CA THR A 8 5.47 53.42 -11.31
C THR A 8 5.63 52.13 -12.12
N THR A 9 6.32 52.15 -13.26
CA THR A 9 6.52 50.94 -14.09
C THR A 9 7.46 49.91 -13.46
N ARG A 10 8.43 50.35 -12.65
CA ARG A 10 9.35 49.44 -11.92
C ARG A 10 8.64 48.75 -10.76
N LEU A 11 7.83 49.48 -9.99
CA LEU A 11 7.06 48.93 -8.86
C LEU A 11 6.04 47.87 -9.31
N VAL A 12 5.35 48.09 -10.43
CA VAL A 12 4.38 47.11 -10.96
C VAL A 12 5.06 45.82 -11.43
N ARG A 13 6.26 45.89 -12.01
CA ARG A 13 7.03 44.69 -12.42
C ARG A 13 7.55 43.87 -11.24
N VAL A 14 8.01 44.54 -10.18
CA VAL A 14 8.49 43.87 -8.96
C VAL A 14 7.33 43.18 -8.22
N MET A 15 6.18 43.84 -8.09
CA MET A 15 5.00 43.23 -7.45
C MET A 15 4.41 42.07 -8.27
N ALA A 16 4.40 42.16 -9.60
CA ALA A 16 3.97 41.04 -10.45
C ALA A 16 4.91 39.82 -10.34
N GLY A 17 6.23 40.03 -10.23
CA GLY A 17 7.21 38.95 -10.04
C GLY A 17 7.06 38.23 -8.70
N LEU A 18 6.78 38.96 -7.61
CA LEU A 18 6.55 38.41 -6.28
C LEU A 18 5.29 37.52 -6.22
N SER A 19 4.21 37.93 -6.90
CA SER A 19 2.96 37.17 -6.96
C SER A 19 3.12 35.84 -7.70
N LEU A 20 3.88 35.80 -8.80
CA LEU A 20 4.15 34.55 -9.53
C LEU A 20 5.05 33.59 -8.74
N ALA A 21 6.04 34.10 -8.00
CA ALA A 21 6.93 33.28 -7.18
C ALA A 21 6.19 32.66 -5.97
N ALA A 22 5.24 33.39 -5.37
CA ALA A 22 4.43 32.86 -4.27
C ALA A 22 3.49 31.73 -4.73
N ALA A 23 2.91 31.86 -5.93
CA ALA A 23 2.00 30.86 -6.48
C ALA A 23 2.70 29.52 -6.81
N SER A 24 3.94 29.57 -7.32
CA SER A 24 4.71 28.36 -7.65
C SER A 24 5.18 27.60 -6.40
N VAL A 25 5.54 28.29 -5.32
CA VAL A 25 5.87 27.66 -4.04
C VAL A 25 4.65 26.99 -3.42
N LEU A 26 3.47 27.62 -3.46
CA LEU A 26 2.22 27.02 -2.97
C LEU A 26 1.85 25.76 -3.75
N ALA A 27 1.99 25.78 -5.09
CA ALA A 27 1.73 24.63 -5.93
C ALA A 27 2.68 23.44 -5.62
N ALA A 28 3.96 23.72 -5.36
CA ALA A 28 4.93 22.68 -4.99
C ALA A 28 4.60 21.99 -3.66
N VAL A 29 4.15 22.76 -2.65
CA VAL A 29 3.73 22.22 -1.34
C VAL A 29 2.46 21.37 -1.47
N LEU A 30 1.49 21.78 -2.28
CA LEU A 30 0.27 21.01 -2.53
C LEU A 30 0.54 19.70 -3.28
N LEU A 31 1.54 19.68 -4.17
CA LEU A 31 1.97 18.47 -4.89
C LEU A 31 2.70 17.46 -3.99
N GLN A 32 3.40 17.92 -2.94
CA GLN A 32 4.06 17.03 -1.97
C GLN A 32 3.06 16.20 -1.14
N GLY A 33 1.82 16.69 -0.96
CA GLY A 33 0.77 15.96 -0.25
C GLY A 33 0.29 14.69 -0.96
N CYS A 34 0.25 14.71 -2.30
CA CYS A 34 -0.27 13.61 -3.11
C CYS A 34 0.71 12.43 -3.29
N ALA A 35 2.00 12.65 -3.02
CA ALA A 35 3.03 11.61 -3.16
C ALA A 35 3.20 10.75 -1.91
N SER A 36 2.52 11.06 -0.80
CA SER A 36 2.54 10.23 0.41
C SER A 36 1.66 8.98 0.25
N ALA A 37 1.98 8.15 -0.75
CA ALA A 37 1.62 6.75 -0.80
C ALA A 37 2.40 5.99 0.30
N ARG A 38 2.15 6.36 1.56
CA ARG A 38 2.89 5.97 2.78
C ARG A 38 2.78 4.48 3.15
N GLY A 39 2.28 3.65 2.24
CA GLY A 39 2.27 2.19 2.37
C GLY A 39 2.59 1.48 1.06
N ARG A 40 3.26 2.14 0.10
CA ARG A 40 3.84 1.48 -1.09
C ARG A 40 5.26 0.96 -0.79
N ASP A 41 5.99 1.68 0.05
CA ASP A 41 7.40 1.41 0.35
C ASP A 41 7.57 1.12 1.85
N ASP A 42 7.03 -0.01 2.32
CA ASP A 42 7.55 -0.59 3.55
C ASP A 42 8.91 -1.21 3.19
N PRO A 43 10.04 -0.65 3.69
CA PRO A 43 11.36 -1.15 3.32
C PRO A 43 11.61 -2.59 3.77
N ALA A 44 10.86 -3.10 4.76
CA ALA A 44 10.91 -4.49 5.16
C ALA A 44 10.11 -5.42 4.22
N HIS A 45 9.12 -4.88 3.51
CA HIS A 45 8.21 -5.63 2.64
C HIS A 45 8.10 -4.99 1.24
N PRO A 46 9.20 -4.88 0.49
CA PRO A 46 9.23 -4.19 -0.80
C PRO A 46 8.31 -4.87 -1.83
N TYR A 47 7.47 -4.07 -2.49
CA TYR A 47 6.52 -4.56 -3.48
C TYR A 47 7.20 -5.30 -4.66
N GLY A 48 8.40 -4.83 -5.05
CA GLY A 48 9.21 -5.41 -6.12
C GLY A 48 9.58 -6.87 -5.89
N ASP A 49 9.71 -7.26 -4.62
CA ASP A 49 10.05 -8.64 -4.21
C ASP A 49 8.80 -9.53 -4.08
N GLY A 50 7.64 -9.04 -4.53
CA GLY A 50 6.38 -9.79 -4.52
C GLY A 50 5.56 -9.64 -3.24
N TRP A 51 5.97 -8.81 -2.28
CA TRP A 51 5.20 -8.55 -1.06
C TRP A 51 3.88 -7.82 -1.33
N ARG A 52 2.83 -8.25 -0.63
CA ARG A 52 1.47 -7.71 -0.77
C ARG A 52 0.84 -7.57 0.61
N THR A 53 -0.16 -6.71 0.71
CA THR A 53 -0.97 -6.54 1.92
C THR A 53 -2.36 -7.06 1.71
N GLY A 54 -2.95 -7.62 2.77
CA GLY A 54 -4.31 -8.12 2.71
C GLY A 54 -4.91 -8.32 4.09
N TRP A 55 -6.22 -8.42 4.09
CA TRP A 55 -7.01 -8.69 5.27
C TRP A 55 -7.23 -10.19 5.38
N VAL A 56 -7.01 -10.74 6.57
CA VAL A 56 -7.38 -12.12 6.88
C VAL A 56 -8.90 -12.17 6.94
N MET A 57 -9.51 -12.91 6.03
CA MET A 57 -10.95 -13.10 6.01
C MET A 57 -11.33 -14.28 6.89
N GLU A 58 -10.58 -15.37 6.79
CA GLU A 58 -10.85 -16.62 7.48
C GLU A 58 -9.55 -17.41 7.69
N VAL A 59 -9.52 -18.27 8.71
CA VAL A 59 -8.42 -19.21 8.99
C VAL A 59 -9.00 -20.60 9.17
N ARG A 60 -8.53 -21.57 8.38
CA ARG A 60 -9.02 -22.96 8.36
C ARG A 60 -7.91 -23.92 7.96
N THR A 61 -8.18 -25.22 8.00
CA THR A 61 -7.28 -26.20 7.38
C THR A 61 -7.37 -26.13 5.85
N GLY A 62 -6.30 -26.50 5.15
CA GLY A 62 -6.24 -26.34 3.70
C GLY A 62 -7.31 -27.14 2.95
N GLY A 63 -7.81 -28.25 3.50
CA GLY A 63 -8.87 -29.05 2.87
C GLY A 63 -10.25 -28.39 2.87
N GLU A 64 -10.47 -27.34 3.67
CA GLU A 64 -11.79 -26.74 3.90
C GLU A 64 -12.13 -25.59 2.94
N PHE A 65 -11.14 -25.00 2.27
CA PHE A 65 -11.37 -23.90 1.32
C PHE A 65 -11.78 -24.42 -0.06
N THR A 66 -12.87 -23.88 -0.59
CA THR A 66 -13.42 -24.20 -1.92
C THR A 66 -13.52 -22.97 -2.84
N GLU A 67 -13.17 -21.81 -2.31
CA GLU A 67 -13.29 -20.52 -2.98
C GLU A 67 -12.29 -20.38 -4.13
N PRO A 68 -12.69 -19.75 -5.25
CA PRO A 68 -11.75 -19.43 -6.30
C PRO A 68 -10.77 -18.36 -5.82
N VAL A 69 -9.48 -18.67 -5.90
CA VAL A 69 -8.40 -17.78 -5.50
C VAL A 69 -7.44 -17.50 -6.64
N SER A 70 -6.79 -16.34 -6.58
CA SER A 70 -5.82 -15.90 -7.57
C SER A 70 -4.42 -16.47 -7.36
N ALA A 71 -4.15 -16.97 -6.15
CA ALA A 71 -2.94 -17.69 -5.77
C ALA A 71 -3.30 -18.63 -4.62
N ASP A 72 -2.75 -19.84 -4.66
CA ASP A 72 -3.06 -20.90 -3.70
C ASP A 72 -1.78 -21.60 -3.22
N CYS A 73 -1.34 -21.27 -2.01
CA CYS A 73 -0.13 -21.85 -1.42
C CYS A 73 -0.30 -23.32 -1.02
N ARG A 74 -1.53 -23.83 -0.96
CA ARG A 74 -1.80 -25.26 -0.70
C ARG A 74 -1.31 -26.15 -1.84
N ALA A 75 -1.27 -25.62 -3.06
CA ALA A 75 -0.95 -26.41 -4.25
C ALA A 75 0.48 -27.02 -4.21
N ALA A 76 1.37 -26.43 -3.42
CA ALA A 76 2.73 -26.91 -3.23
C ALA A 76 2.90 -27.82 -1.98
N ASP A 77 1.86 -27.96 -1.16
CA ASP A 77 1.90 -28.68 0.11
C ASP A 77 1.12 -30.00 0.01
N PRO A 78 1.80 -31.17 0.04
CA PRO A 78 1.14 -32.48 -0.01
C PRO A 78 0.27 -32.77 1.23
N ASP A 79 0.52 -32.09 2.35
CA ASP A 79 -0.19 -32.27 3.62
C ASP A 79 -1.14 -31.10 3.92
N ALA A 80 -1.55 -30.33 2.89
CA ALA A 80 -2.37 -29.14 3.05
C ALA A 80 -3.66 -29.36 3.86
N ALA A 81 -4.23 -30.57 3.85
CA ALA A 81 -5.41 -30.89 4.64
C ALA A 81 -5.18 -30.84 6.16
N ARG A 82 -3.92 -30.88 6.62
CA ARG A 82 -3.54 -30.87 8.04
C ARG A 82 -3.00 -29.52 8.50
N HIS A 83 -2.41 -28.74 7.60
CA HIS A 83 -1.86 -27.44 7.92
C HIS A 83 -2.91 -26.32 7.88
N ARG A 84 -2.63 -25.25 8.63
CA ARG A 84 -3.48 -24.05 8.71
C ARG A 84 -3.17 -23.08 7.58
N TYR A 85 -4.22 -22.44 7.08
CA TYR A 85 -4.16 -21.47 5.99
C TYR A 85 -5.09 -20.29 6.24
N ALA A 86 -4.69 -19.11 5.76
CA ALA A 86 -5.51 -17.90 5.76
C ALA A 86 -6.08 -17.68 4.36
N LEU A 87 -7.41 -17.50 4.29
CA LEU A 87 -8.02 -16.84 3.14
C LEU A 87 -7.83 -15.34 3.29
N MET A 88 -7.06 -14.74 2.40
CA MET A 88 -6.74 -13.33 2.42
C MET A 88 -7.40 -12.58 1.28
N ARG A 89 -7.89 -11.37 1.56
CA ARG A 89 -8.32 -10.41 0.53
C ARG A 89 -7.26 -9.33 0.34
N TYR A 90 -6.78 -9.15 -0.88
CA TYR A 90 -5.84 -8.06 -1.19
C TYR A 90 -6.42 -6.69 -0.77
N SER A 91 -5.63 -5.86 -0.10
CA SER A 91 -6.11 -4.54 0.35
C SER A 91 -6.27 -3.53 -0.77
N ARG A 92 -5.56 -3.69 -1.90
CA ARG A 92 -5.47 -2.69 -2.99
C ARG A 92 -5.77 -3.24 -4.39
N ALA A 93 -6.46 -4.38 -4.50
CA ALA A 93 -6.80 -4.92 -5.80
C ALA A 93 -8.00 -4.18 -6.41
N ARG A 94 -7.92 -3.87 -7.72
CA ARG A 94 -9.05 -3.28 -8.48
C ARG A 94 -10.28 -4.19 -8.55
N HIS A 95 -10.08 -5.48 -8.35
CA HIS A 95 -11.14 -6.50 -8.26
C HIS A 95 -10.98 -7.27 -6.96
N TRP A 96 -12.05 -7.88 -6.47
CA TRP A 96 -12.03 -8.66 -5.24
C TRP A 96 -11.25 -9.95 -5.48
N ARG A 97 -9.94 -9.88 -5.22
CA ARG A 97 -9.03 -11.01 -5.39
C ARG A 97 -8.74 -11.62 -4.03
N HIS A 98 -8.91 -12.93 -3.96
CA HIS A 98 -8.54 -13.73 -2.81
C HIS A 98 -7.27 -14.53 -3.09
N VAL A 99 -6.62 -14.94 -2.02
CA VAL A 99 -5.37 -15.69 -2.01
C VAL A 99 -5.37 -16.55 -0.76
N ILE A 100 -4.89 -17.77 -0.87
CA ILE A 100 -4.70 -18.68 0.27
C ILE A 100 -3.21 -18.70 0.61
N VAL A 101 -2.87 -18.35 1.84
CA VAL A 101 -1.48 -18.29 2.36
C VAL A 101 -1.34 -19.27 3.50
N ALA A 102 -0.21 -19.98 3.55
CA ALA A 102 0.14 -20.84 4.69
C ALA A 102 0.28 -20.01 5.97
N ILE A 103 -0.04 -20.60 7.11
CA ILE A 103 0.17 -20.02 8.44
C ILE A 103 0.95 -21.04 9.27
N ASP A 104 1.90 -20.59 10.06
CA ASP A 104 2.54 -21.46 11.04
C ASP A 104 1.53 -21.90 12.11
N ASP A 105 1.53 -23.17 12.49
CA ASP A 105 0.55 -23.70 13.45
C ASP A 105 0.62 -22.99 14.82
N ALA A 106 1.79 -22.47 15.21
CA ALA A 106 1.99 -21.72 16.44
C ALA A 106 1.59 -20.23 16.34
N GLU A 107 1.34 -19.71 15.14
CA GLU A 107 0.99 -18.31 14.94
C GLU A 107 -0.51 -18.07 15.22
N ASP A 108 -0.79 -17.07 16.07
CA ASP A 108 -2.14 -16.61 16.34
C ASP A 108 -2.55 -15.51 15.37
N VAL A 109 -3.18 -15.92 14.28
CA VAL A 109 -3.61 -15.03 13.20
C VAL A 109 -5.07 -14.61 13.42
N ALA A 110 -5.24 -13.34 13.79
CA ALA A 110 -6.57 -12.75 13.96
C ALA A 110 -7.30 -12.53 12.61
N VAL A 111 -8.54 -13.01 12.53
CA VAL A 111 -9.48 -12.63 11.46
C VAL A 111 -9.76 -11.13 11.52
N GLY A 112 -9.78 -10.47 10.35
CA GLY A 112 -9.97 -9.04 10.22
C GLY A 112 -8.70 -8.21 10.44
N ALA A 113 -7.57 -8.84 10.81
CA ALA A 113 -6.29 -8.14 10.85
C ALA A 113 -5.62 -8.09 9.47
N ARG A 114 -4.72 -7.11 9.29
CA ARG A 114 -3.99 -6.87 8.05
C ARG A 114 -2.57 -7.37 8.16
N TYR A 115 -2.14 -8.21 7.23
CA TYR A 115 -0.81 -8.80 7.20
C TYR A 115 -0.10 -8.50 5.89
N TRP A 116 1.23 -8.54 5.94
CA TRP A 116 2.07 -8.68 4.76
C TRP A 116 2.20 -10.17 4.40
N PHE A 117 2.19 -10.49 3.12
CA PHE A 117 2.38 -11.86 2.62
C PHE A 117 3.03 -11.84 1.24
N ARG A 118 3.66 -12.96 0.86
CA ARG A 118 4.34 -13.12 -0.44
C ARG A 118 3.79 -14.35 -1.19
N PRO A 119 2.78 -14.17 -2.07
CA PRO A 119 2.11 -15.28 -2.77
C PRO A 119 3.03 -16.13 -3.64
N SER A 120 4.12 -15.54 -4.13
CA SER A 120 5.03 -16.21 -5.06
C SER A 120 5.93 -17.24 -4.39
N SER A 121 6.22 -17.08 -3.09
CA SER A 121 7.09 -18.00 -2.34
C SER A 121 6.34 -18.81 -1.30
N CYS A 122 5.16 -18.35 -0.87
CA CYS A 122 4.36 -19.03 0.14
C CYS A 122 5.05 -19.15 1.52
N ASP A 123 5.98 -18.24 1.83
CA ASP A 123 6.72 -18.15 3.10
C ASP A 123 5.87 -17.74 4.32
N GLY A 124 4.54 -17.89 4.24
CA GLY A 124 3.61 -17.54 5.30
C GLY A 124 3.27 -16.05 5.41
N LEU A 125 2.78 -15.66 6.59
CA LEU A 125 2.43 -14.29 6.94
C LEU A 125 3.60 -13.60 7.66
N ALA A 126 3.83 -12.32 7.36
CA ALA A 126 4.70 -11.46 8.15
C ALA A 126 3.88 -10.69 9.18
N ALA A 127 4.53 -10.24 10.26
CA ALA A 127 3.90 -9.61 11.43
C ALA A 127 2.73 -8.66 11.12
N PRO A 128 1.67 -8.65 11.96
CA PRO A 128 0.47 -7.87 11.72
C PRO A 128 0.78 -6.37 11.62
N GLN A 129 0.11 -5.70 10.68
CA GLN A 129 0.21 -4.26 10.56
C GLN A 129 -0.60 -3.60 11.68
N ARG A 130 0.04 -2.66 12.39
CA ARG A 130 -0.66 -1.81 13.36
C ARG A 130 -1.81 -1.09 12.63
N GLN A 131 -3.02 -1.21 13.16
CA GLN A 131 -4.14 -0.37 12.75
C GLN A 131 -3.90 1.01 13.35
N GLU A 132 -3.59 1.99 12.51
CA GLU A 132 -3.61 3.42 12.87
C GLU A 132 -5.05 3.96 12.83
#